data_AF-A0A2D2DTL3-F1
#
_entry.id   AF-A0A2D2DTL3-F1
#
_cell.length_a   1.000
_cell.length_b   1.000
_cell.length_c   1.000
_cell.angle_alpha   90.00
_cell.angle_beta   90.00
_cell.angle_gamma   90.00
#
_symmetry.space_group_name_H-M   'P 1'
#
loop_
_entity.id
_entity.type
_entity.pdbx_description
1 polymer ?
#
loop_
_entity_poly.entity_id
_entity_poly.type
_entity_poly.pdbx_seq_one_letter_code
_entity_poly.pdbx_strand_id
1 'polypeptide(L)'
;MSAGNPHFHHIERAPYEFGHLIRQLAGDFHGHVMSSDERQQAKAAINHAHNANYTLMNGIEAIGHLLFTAGNNADYPTEVGVLENIGMLIKHIGVEAQFLQEQQADLQATLDRDDRQAAASQLRQKAVAKVAPAESAGAA
;
A
#
# COMPACT_ATOMS: atom_id res chain seq x y z
N MET A 1 0.80 -11.89 21.75
CA MET A 1 0.85 -10.77 20.79
C MET A 1 1.34 -11.38 19.48
N SER A 2 0.47 -11.49 18.47
CA SER A 2 0.85 -12.12 17.20
C SER A 2 1.98 -11.31 16.56
N ALA A 3 3.02 -11.97 16.06
CA ALA A 3 4.17 -11.33 15.42
C ALA A 3 3.69 -10.47 14.24
N GLY A 4 3.57 -9.16 14.45
CA GLY A 4 3.12 -8.20 13.45
C GLY A 4 4.19 -7.93 12.40
N ASN A 5 3.80 -7.32 11.28
CA ASN A 5 4.73 -6.83 10.27
C ASN A 5 5.65 -5.75 10.91
N PRO A 6 6.98 -5.93 10.92
CA PRO A 6 7.93 -5.01 11.57
C PRO A 6 8.10 -3.68 10.84
N HIS A 7 7.43 -3.49 9.70
CA HIS A 7 7.42 -2.22 8.97
C HIS A 7 6.08 -1.49 9.09
N PHE A 8 5.12 -2.07 9.82
CA PHE A 8 3.78 -1.51 9.96
C PHE A 8 3.60 -0.88 11.35
N HIS A 9 3.92 0.41 11.44
CA HIS A 9 3.93 1.20 12.67
C HIS A 9 3.29 2.56 12.43
N HIS A 10 2.96 3.32 13.49
CA HIS A 10 2.48 4.71 13.36
C HIS A 10 1.28 4.86 12.40
N ILE A 11 0.22 4.10 12.65
CA ILE A 11 -0.99 4.05 11.79
C ILE A 11 -1.60 5.45 11.60
N GLU A 12 -1.51 6.31 12.60
CA GLU A 12 -1.99 7.70 12.58
C GLU A 12 -1.22 8.60 11.61
N ARG A 13 -0.02 8.18 11.17
CA ARG A 13 0.82 8.89 10.20
C ARG A 13 0.88 8.17 8.86
N ALA A 14 -0.17 7.43 8.51
CA ALA A 14 -0.18 6.54 7.34
C ALA A 14 0.35 7.16 6.02
N PRO A 15 0.00 8.39 5.61
CA PRO A 15 0.57 8.97 4.39
C PRO A 15 2.10 9.15 4.45
N TYR A 16 2.63 9.51 5.62
CA TYR A 16 4.06 9.69 5.84
C TYR A 16 4.80 8.36 5.79
N GLU A 17 4.29 7.35 6.50
CA GLU A 17 4.88 6.00 6.55
C GLU A 17 4.82 5.33 5.17
N PHE A 18 3.70 5.46 4.46
CA PHE A 18 3.56 5.01 3.07
C PHE A 18 4.67 5.61 2.19
N GLY A 19 4.81 6.93 2.18
CA GLY A 19 5.84 7.59 1.36
C GLY A 19 7.26 7.22 1.77
N HIS A 20 7.50 6.92 3.05
CA HIS A 20 8.79 6.44 3.53
C HIS A 20 9.11 5.04 2.99
N LEU A 21 8.17 4.10 3.11
CA LEU A 21 8.33 2.73 2.64
C LEU A 21 8.49 2.66 1.13
N ILE A 22 7.70 3.43 0.36
CA ILE A 22 7.85 3.50 -1.10
C ILE A 22 9.26 3.94 -1.52
N ARG A 23 9.84 4.92 -0.81
CA ARG A 23 11.22 5.37 -1.10
C ARG A 23 12.27 4.32 -0.77
N GLN A 24 12.03 3.48 0.24
CA GLN A 24 12.94 2.38 0.60
C GLN A 24 12.83 1.20 -0.36
N LEU A 25 11.61 0.95 -0.85
CA LEU A 25 11.31 -0.04 -1.88
C LEU A 25 11.85 0.37 -3.27
N ALA A 26 12.44 1.56 -3.44
CA ALA A 26 12.92 2.06 -4.72
C ALA A 26 14.16 1.30 -5.23
N GLY A 27 13.91 0.10 -5.72
CA GLY A 27 14.67 -0.62 -6.73
C GLY A 27 13.67 -1.14 -7.75
N ASP A 28 14.09 -1.23 -9.01
CA ASP A 28 13.28 -1.87 -10.02
C ASP A 28 13.20 -3.37 -9.64
N PHE A 29 12.05 -3.86 -9.16
CA PHE A 29 11.88 -5.27 -8.76
C PHE A 29 11.94 -6.24 -9.96
N HIS A 30 12.30 -5.72 -11.13
CA HIS A 30 12.56 -6.48 -12.32
C HIS A 30 13.91 -7.20 -12.22
N GLY A 31 13.84 -8.53 -12.13
CA GLY A 31 15.01 -9.40 -12.33
C GLY A 31 15.47 -10.20 -11.12
N HIS A 32 14.85 -10.03 -9.95
CA HIS A 32 15.08 -10.91 -8.79
C HIS A 32 13.78 -11.23 -8.06
N VAL A 33 13.83 -12.27 -7.22
CA VAL A 33 12.76 -12.57 -6.26
C VAL A 33 12.99 -11.68 -5.04
N MET A 34 11.94 -11.03 -4.54
CA MET A 34 12.01 -10.21 -3.34
C MET A 34 12.42 -11.06 -2.13
N SER A 35 13.24 -10.48 -1.27
CA SER A 35 13.50 -10.97 0.07
C SER A 35 12.23 -10.92 0.94
N SER A 36 12.27 -11.63 2.06
CA SER A 36 11.17 -11.59 3.03
C SER A 36 10.96 -10.17 3.60
N ASP A 37 12.02 -9.38 3.73
CA ASP A 37 11.94 -8.03 4.29
C ASP A 37 11.28 -7.06 3.31
N GLU A 38 11.68 -7.08 2.03
CA GLU A 38 11.06 -6.29 0.96
C GLU A 38 9.56 -6.60 0.83
N ARG A 39 9.18 -7.89 0.92
CA ARG A 39 7.76 -8.28 0.92
C ARG A 39 7.01 -7.71 2.12
N GLN A 40 7.63 -7.67 3.29
CA GLN A 40 7.02 -7.09 4.49
C GLN A 40 6.88 -5.57 4.35
N GLN A 41 7.89 -4.86 3.83
CA GLN A 41 7.80 -3.44 3.52
C GLN A 41 6.68 -3.12 2.53
N ALA A 42 6.59 -3.87 1.43
CA ALA A 42 5.52 -3.69 0.43
C ALA A 42 4.13 -3.92 1.03
N LYS A 43 3.95 -4.95 1.87
CA LYS A 43 2.69 -5.20 2.58
C LYS A 43 2.35 -4.08 3.58
N ALA A 44 3.35 -3.56 4.28
CA ALA A 44 3.16 -2.43 5.19
C ALA A 44 2.75 -1.16 4.43
N ALA A 45 3.38 -0.90 3.29
CA ALA A 45 3.04 0.23 2.42
C ALA A 45 1.59 0.13 1.92
N ILE A 46 1.16 -1.05 1.45
CA ILE A 46 -0.23 -1.31 1.05
C ILE A 46 -1.21 -1.01 2.19
N ASN A 47 -0.91 -1.48 3.41
CA ASN A 47 -1.76 -1.24 4.56
C ASN A 47 -1.83 0.25 4.94
N HIS A 48 -0.70 0.98 4.85
CA HIS A 48 -0.69 2.42 5.06
C HIS A 48 -1.47 3.18 3.98
N ALA A 49 -1.34 2.82 2.70
CA ALA A 49 -2.14 3.41 1.64
C ALA A 49 -3.65 3.18 1.86
N HIS A 50 -4.03 1.97 2.28
CA HIS A 50 -5.41 1.65 2.62
C HIS A 50 -5.92 2.49 3.79
N ASN A 51 -5.17 2.58 4.88
CA ASN A 51 -5.56 3.35 6.06
C ASN A 51 -5.64 4.86 5.79
N ALA A 52 -4.74 5.39 4.97
CA ALA A 52 -4.77 6.77 4.51
C ALA A 52 -6.07 7.02 3.71
N ASN A 53 -6.36 6.19 2.72
CA ASN A 53 -7.61 6.27 1.96
C ASN A 53 -8.86 6.19 2.84
N TYR A 54 -8.90 5.24 3.78
CA TYR A 54 -10.01 5.09 4.72
C TYR A 54 -10.24 6.38 5.53
N THR A 55 -9.16 6.98 6.02
CA THR A 55 -9.22 8.25 6.77
C THR A 55 -9.70 9.40 5.89
N LEU A 56 -9.24 9.49 4.64
CA LEU A 56 -9.69 10.51 3.69
C LEU A 56 -11.20 10.37 3.41
N MET A 57 -11.70 9.16 3.18
CA MET A 57 -13.13 8.92 2.92
C MET A 57 -14.01 9.31 4.12
N ASN A 58 -13.61 8.92 5.34
CA ASN A 58 -14.31 9.33 6.54
C ASN A 58 -14.29 10.86 6.74
N GLY A 59 -13.17 11.51 6.39
CA GLY A 59 -13.05 12.97 6.42
C GLY A 59 -14.00 13.66 5.44
N ILE A 60 -14.12 13.16 4.21
CA ILE A 60 -15.08 13.66 3.21
C ILE A 60 -16.52 13.51 3.71
N GLU A 61 -16.87 12.36 4.29
CA GLU A 61 -18.20 12.13 4.86
C GLU A 61 -18.52 13.14 5.97
N ALA A 62 -17.58 13.35 6.90
CA ALA A 62 -17.74 14.34 7.97
C ALA A 62 -17.90 15.77 7.43
N ILE A 63 -17.13 16.16 6.39
CA ILE A 63 -17.30 17.45 5.71
C ILE A 63 -18.70 17.54 5.08
N GLY A 64 -19.19 16.47 4.45
CA GLY A 64 -20.53 16.40 3.89
C GLY A 64 -21.62 16.64 4.94
N HIS A 65 -21.50 16.01 6.12
CA HIS A 65 -22.41 16.24 7.25
C HIS A 65 -22.37 17.69 7.76
N LEU A 66 -21.17 18.28 7.85
CA LEU A 66 -21.01 19.69 8.25
C LEU A 66 -21.66 20.64 7.23
N LEU A 67 -21.43 20.44 5.94
CA LEU A 67 -22.04 21.24 4.87
C LEU A 67 -23.56 21.11 4.85
N PHE A 68 -24.09 19.89 5.04
CA PHE A 68 -25.53 19.68 5.13
C PHE A 68 -26.13 20.43 6.33
N THR A 69 -25.49 20.35 7.49
CA THR A 69 -25.95 21.05 8.71
C THR A 69 -25.89 22.57 8.52
N ALA A 70 -24.78 23.09 7.99
CA ALA A 70 -24.57 24.52 7.76
C ALA A 70 -25.54 25.09 6.71
N GLY A 71 -25.78 24.36 5.61
CA GLY A 71 -26.70 24.77 4.55
C GLY A 71 -28.17 24.82 4.99
N ASN A 72 -28.54 24.10 6.05
CA ASN A 72 -29.89 24.13 6.64
C ASN A 72 -30.02 25.15 7.79
N ASN A 73 -28.96 25.88 8.13
CA ASN A 73 -28.99 26.89 9.19
C ASN A 73 -29.29 28.29 8.63
N ALA A 74 -30.53 28.75 8.79
CA ALA A 74 -30.97 30.05 8.30
C ALA A 74 -30.36 31.24 9.07
N ASP A 75 -29.94 31.04 10.31
CA ASP A 75 -29.41 32.10 11.16
C ASP A 75 -27.94 32.44 10.83
N TYR A 76 -27.22 31.48 10.24
CA TYR A 76 -25.80 31.59 9.91
C TYR A 76 -25.52 31.04 8.51
N PRO A 77 -25.89 31.78 7.45
CA PRO A 77 -25.64 31.36 6.08
C PRO A 77 -24.13 31.23 5.84
N THR A 78 -23.74 30.16 5.13
CA THR A 78 -22.33 29.91 4.82
C THR A 78 -21.85 30.88 3.73
N GLU A 79 -20.70 31.49 3.95
CA GLU A 79 -20.07 32.37 2.95
C GLU A 79 -19.63 31.59 1.71
N VAL A 80 -19.82 32.15 0.52
CA VAL A 80 -19.45 31.53 -0.76
C VAL A 80 -17.96 31.16 -0.79
N GLY A 81 -17.07 32.01 -0.29
CA GLY A 81 -15.63 31.72 -0.24
C GLY A 81 -15.29 30.51 0.64
N VAL A 82 -16.05 30.25 1.71
CA VAL A 82 -15.88 29.04 2.53
C VAL A 82 -16.27 27.80 1.74
N LEU A 83 -17.40 27.85 1.02
CA LEU A 83 -17.85 26.74 0.17
C LEU A 83 -16.86 26.45 -0.97
N GLU A 84 -16.31 27.49 -1.60
CA GLU A 84 -15.27 27.36 -2.63
C GLU A 84 -14.02 26.67 -2.06
N ASN A 85 -13.54 27.10 -0.90
CA ASN A 85 -12.37 26.50 -0.24
C ASN A 85 -12.61 25.03 0.14
N ILE A 86 -13.79 24.70 0.67
CA ILE A 86 -14.14 23.31 1.00
C ILE A 86 -14.24 22.47 -0.29
N GLY A 87 -14.85 23.00 -1.35
CA GLY A 87 -14.92 22.32 -2.65
C GLY A 87 -13.54 22.05 -3.24
N MET A 88 -12.62 23.02 -3.18
CA MET A 88 -11.22 22.84 -3.58
C MET A 88 -10.52 21.77 -2.75
N LEU A 89 -10.70 21.77 -1.43
CA LEU A 89 -10.14 20.75 -0.54
C LEU A 89 -10.64 19.35 -0.89
N ILE A 90 -11.95 19.17 -1.08
CA ILE A 90 -12.54 17.87 -1.48
C ILE A 90 -11.95 17.41 -2.81
N LYS A 91 -11.78 18.32 -3.79
CA LYS A 91 -11.15 18.00 -5.07
C LYS A 91 -9.71 17.51 -4.88
N HIS A 92 -8.92 18.18 -4.04
CA HIS A 92 -7.55 17.76 -3.72
C HIS A 92 -7.52 16.38 -3.05
N ILE A 93 -8.37 16.15 -2.04
CA ILE A 93 -8.49 14.85 -1.37
C ILE A 93 -8.85 13.75 -2.38
N GLY A 94 -9.76 14.04 -3.32
CA GLY A 94 -10.14 13.07 -4.36
C GLY A 94 -8.95 12.62 -5.22
N VAL A 95 -8.09 13.57 -5.63
CA VAL A 95 -6.86 13.26 -6.38
C VAL A 95 -5.87 12.45 -5.55
N GLU A 96 -5.66 12.82 -4.28
CA GLU A 96 -4.77 12.08 -3.38
C GLU A 96 -5.25 10.66 -3.12
N ALA A 97 -6.57 10.47 -2.96
CA ALA A 97 -7.17 9.15 -2.78
C ALA A 97 -6.97 8.26 -4.02
N GLN A 98 -7.18 8.82 -5.21
CA GLN A 98 -6.90 8.12 -6.48
C GLN A 98 -5.44 7.68 -6.56
N PHE A 99 -4.50 8.59 -6.28
CA PHE A 99 -3.08 8.28 -6.28
C PHE A 99 -2.74 7.15 -5.30
N LEU A 100 -3.26 7.19 -4.07
CA LEU A 100 -3.04 6.13 -3.08
C LEU A 100 -3.61 4.78 -3.53
N GLN A 101 -4.79 4.78 -4.18
CA GLN A 101 -5.39 3.56 -4.74
C GLN A 101 -4.56 2.96 -5.87
N GLU A 102 -4.07 3.80 -6.79
CA GLU A 102 -3.19 3.38 -7.89
C GLU A 102 -1.90 2.77 -7.35
N GLN A 103 -1.21 3.46 -6.45
CA GLN A 103 0.02 2.94 -5.85
C GLN A 103 -0.20 1.64 -5.06
N GLN A 104 -1.32 1.54 -4.34
CA GLN A 104 -1.69 0.32 -3.64
C GLN A 104 -1.88 -0.84 -4.63
N ALA A 105 -2.59 -0.60 -5.74
CA ALA A 105 -2.83 -1.61 -6.77
C ALA A 105 -1.53 -2.04 -7.45
N ASP A 106 -0.66 -1.09 -7.77
CA ASP A 106 0.65 -1.36 -8.39
C ASP A 106 1.57 -2.20 -7.49
N LEU A 107 1.63 -1.87 -6.19
CA LEU A 107 2.37 -2.65 -5.20
C LEU A 107 1.78 -4.06 -5.06
N GLN A 108 0.45 -4.20 -5.00
CA GLN A 108 -0.19 -5.51 -4.90
C GLN A 108 0.11 -6.36 -6.14
N ALA A 109 0.00 -5.78 -7.33
CA ALA A 109 0.36 -6.46 -8.58
C ALA A 109 1.84 -6.86 -8.63
N THR A 110 2.71 -6.09 -7.98
CA THR A 110 4.13 -6.42 -7.85
C THR A 110 4.36 -7.61 -6.92
N LEU A 111 3.70 -7.63 -5.75
CA LEU A 111 3.74 -8.78 -4.83
C LEU A 111 3.20 -10.06 -5.49
N ASP A 112 2.09 -9.96 -6.22
CA ASP A 112 1.49 -11.11 -6.91
C ASP A 112 2.41 -11.68 -8.00
N ARG A 113 3.14 -10.80 -8.72
CA ARG A 113 4.16 -11.21 -9.69
C ARG A 113 5.35 -11.89 -9.02
N ASP A 114 5.83 -11.32 -7.91
CA ASP A 114 6.94 -11.88 -7.14
C ASP A 114 6.61 -13.26 -6.54
N ASP A 115 5.40 -13.44 -6.03
CA ASP A 115 4.92 -14.74 -5.53
C ASP A 115 4.96 -15.83 -6.63
N ARG A 116 4.54 -15.49 -7.85
CA ARG A 116 4.62 -16.40 -9.00
C ARG A 116 6.07 -16.70 -9.38
N GLN A 117 6.95 -15.70 -9.37
CA GLN A 117 8.36 -15.87 -9.70
C GLN A 117 9.10 -16.73 -8.67
N ALA A 118 8.79 -16.56 -7.39
CA ALA A 118 9.31 -17.37 -6.30
C ALA A 118 8.87 -18.84 -6.44
N ALA A 119 7.59 -19.08 -6.71
CA ALA A 119 7.07 -20.44 -6.94
C ALA A 119 7.75 -21.13 -8.14
N ALA A 120 7.90 -20.41 -9.26
CA ALA A 120 8.59 -20.93 -10.44
C ALA A 120 10.07 -21.25 -10.16
N SER A 121 10.76 -20.39 -9.42
CA SER A 121 12.16 -20.60 -9.02
C SER A 121 12.33 -21.85 -8.16
N GLN A 122 11.44 -22.05 -7.17
CA GLN A 122 11.46 -23.24 -6.32
C GLN A 122 11.20 -24.54 -7.10
N LEU A 123 10.26 -24.53 -8.04
CA LEU A 123 9.99 -25.69 -8.91
C LEU A 123 11.21 -26.05 -9.76
N ARG A 124 11.90 -25.05 -10.33
CA ARG A 124 13.15 -25.26 -11.08
C ARG A 124 14.25 -25.86 -10.20
N GLN A 125 14.45 -25.33 -8.99
CA GLN A 125 15.43 -25.86 -8.05
C GLN A 125 15.15 -27.32 -7.68
N LYS A 126 13.88 -27.67 -7.40
CA LYS A 126 13.47 -29.06 -7.13
C LYS A 126 13.71 -29.99 -8.33
N ALA A 127 13.45 -29.52 -9.55
CA ALA A 127 13.71 -30.29 -10.76
C ALA A 127 15.21 -30.54 -10.97
N VAL A 128 16.06 -29.53 -10.76
CA VAL A 128 17.53 -29.68 -10.84
C VAL A 128 18.06 -30.62 -9.76
N ALA A 129 17.59 -30.50 -8.52
CA ALA A 129 17.99 -31.39 -7.42
C ALA A 129 17.59 -32.86 -7.64
N LYS A 130 16.48 -33.11 -8.35
CA LYS A 130 16.03 -34.46 -8.71
C LYS A 130 16.88 -35.10 -9.83
N VAL A 131 17.54 -34.29 -10.65
CA VAL A 131 18.34 -34.75 -11.81
C VAL A 131 19.83 -34.86 -11.48
N ALA A 132 20.30 -34.29 -10.37
CA ALA A 132 21.68 -34.45 -9.92
C ALA A 132 21.99 -35.92 -9.57
N PRO A 133 22.93 -36.59 -10.26
CA PRO A 133 23.20 -38.01 -10.04
C PRO A 133 23.88 -38.25 -8.69
N ALA A 134 23.52 -39.35 -8.04
CA ALA A 134 24.22 -39.90 -6.89
C ALA A 134 25.58 -40.49 -7.31
N GLU A 135 26.50 -39.65 -7.75
CA GLU A 135 27.89 -40.05 -8.02
C GLU A 135 28.84 -39.31 -7.07
N SER A 136 29.04 -39.92 -5.89
CA SER A 136 30.32 -40.01 -5.17
C SER A 136 30.10 -40.58 -3.77
N ALA A 137 29.65 -41.84 -3.71
CA ALA A 137 29.82 -42.63 -2.50
C ALA A 137 30.52 -43.94 -2.87
N GLY A 138 31.84 -43.93 -2.72
CA GLY A 138 32.63 -45.12 -2.40
C GLY A 138 33.06 -46.00 -3.57
N ALA A 139 34.07 -45.56 -4.31
CA ALA A 139 35.09 -46.46 -4.81
C ALA A 139 36.29 -46.38 -3.84
N ALA A 140 36.42 -47.38 -2.96
CA ALA A 140 37.66 -47.93 -2.40
C ALA A 140 37.31 -49.04 -1.39
#